data_AF-A0A9P8CU88-F1
#
_entry.id   AF-A0A9P8CU88-F1
#
_cell.length_a   1.000
_cell.length_b   1.000
_cell.length_c   1.000
_cell.angle_alpha   90.00
_cell.angle_beta   90.00
_cell.angle_gamma   90.00
#
_symmetry.space_group_name_H-M   'P 1'
#
loop_
_entity.id
_entity.type
_entity.pdbx_description
1 polymer ?
#
loop_
_entity_poly.entity_id
_entity_poly.type
_entity_poly.pdbx_seq_one_letter_code
_entity_poly.pdbx_strand_id
1 'polypeptide(L)'
;MTNQARVASLQDNINRPTRSIQYPRKADGKPVYTSEFFGENVFHLQQIAKALPKPAYASFLKQMRGRQALDKGTADAIAHAVRIWAMDRGATHFTHWFQPQTGTTAEKHDAFLSLKSSFSANGEEVTAIDAFSGTQLLQAEPDASSFPSGGMRTTFEARGYTVWDTTSPMFIQEGPHGTSVLYIPSVFISYNGDALDEKTVLLRSTSAIGKSCCELLNLIDPVPVGAQPRTSHVFTTLGTEQEYFLVDRSLYSLRPDLKHTGRTLIGNLPPKHQQMDDHYFGRIPSKVMATMSEAELELFRLGVPVKTR
;
A
#
# COMPACT_ATOMS: atom_id res chain seq x y z
N MET A 1 27.69 26.85 -17.56
CA MET A 1 26.90 26.59 -16.32
C MET A 1 26.83 25.09 -15.95
N THR A 2 26.66 24.17 -16.90
CA THR A 2 26.49 22.71 -16.63
C THR A 2 27.71 22.02 -16.00
N ASN A 3 28.93 22.34 -16.42
CA ASN A 3 30.13 21.67 -15.87
C ASN A 3 30.43 22.10 -14.42
N GLN A 4 30.23 23.37 -14.09
CA GLN A 4 30.42 23.89 -12.73
C GLN A 4 29.40 23.27 -11.76
N ALA A 5 28.12 23.18 -12.15
CA ALA A 5 27.09 22.52 -11.36
C ALA A 5 27.40 21.02 -11.13
N ARG A 6 27.97 20.35 -12.15
CA ARG A 6 28.42 18.96 -12.04
C ARG A 6 29.58 18.80 -11.07
N VAL A 7 30.61 19.65 -11.16
CA VAL A 7 31.75 19.61 -10.23
C VAL A 7 31.30 19.91 -8.81
N ALA A 8 30.42 20.90 -8.62
CA ALA A 8 29.84 21.21 -7.32
C ALA A 8 29.05 20.03 -6.75
N SER A 9 28.24 19.35 -7.57
CA SER A 9 27.49 18.15 -7.16
C SER A 9 28.41 16.99 -6.74
N LEU A 10 29.55 16.83 -7.42
CA LEU A 10 30.55 15.82 -7.03
C LEU A 10 31.23 16.17 -5.70
N GLN A 11 31.60 17.44 -5.51
CA GLN A 11 32.19 17.91 -4.25
C GLN A 11 31.21 17.78 -3.09
N ASP A 12 29.96 18.19 -3.28
CA ASP A 12 28.90 18.02 -2.29
C ASP A 12 28.67 16.54 -1.97
N ASN A 13 28.61 15.67 -2.99
CA ASN A 13 28.47 14.24 -2.76
C ASN A 13 29.64 13.69 -1.92
N ILE A 14 30.88 14.04 -2.20
CA ILE A 14 32.03 13.56 -1.41
C ILE A 14 31.92 14.02 0.05
N ASN A 15 31.54 15.28 0.27
CA ASN A 15 31.52 15.90 1.60
C ASN A 15 30.24 15.60 2.40
N ARG A 16 29.15 15.17 1.74
CA ARG A 16 27.87 14.91 2.42
C ARG A 16 28.02 13.75 3.40
N PRO A 17 27.68 13.92 4.69
CA PRO A 17 27.75 12.85 5.67
C PRO A 17 26.78 11.72 5.33
N THR A 18 27.09 10.51 5.80
CA THR A 18 26.18 9.36 5.68
C THR A 18 25.04 9.55 6.68
N ARG A 19 23.79 9.32 6.24
CA ARG A 19 22.63 9.37 7.12
C ARG A 19 22.73 8.28 8.19
N SER A 20 22.46 8.63 9.44
CA SER A 20 22.39 7.66 10.55
C SER A 20 20.94 7.23 10.76
N ILE A 21 20.64 5.97 10.48
CA ILE A 21 19.30 5.40 10.71
C ILE A 21 19.20 4.91 12.14
N GLN A 22 18.21 5.41 12.87
CA GLN A 22 17.99 5.01 14.27
C GLN A 22 17.01 3.85 14.32
N TYR A 23 17.52 2.65 14.59
CA TYR A 23 16.68 1.50 14.87
C TYR A 23 16.06 1.62 16.27
N PRO A 24 14.82 1.11 16.46
CA PRO A 24 14.16 1.14 17.76
C PRO A 24 15.01 0.50 18.86
N ARG A 25 15.08 1.18 20.01
CA ARG A 25 15.79 0.71 21.21
C ARG A 25 14.83 0.69 22.40
N LYS A 26 15.03 -0.29 23.28
CA LYS A 26 14.35 -0.40 24.56
C LYS A 26 14.85 0.70 25.51
N ALA A 27 14.11 0.93 26.59
CA ALA A 27 14.48 1.92 27.60
C ALA A 27 15.86 1.65 28.25
N ASP A 28 16.29 0.39 28.28
CA ASP A 28 17.63 -0.02 28.75
C ASP A 28 18.74 0.13 27.68
N GLY A 29 18.43 0.72 26.53
CA GLY A 29 19.36 0.96 25.42
C GLY A 29 19.60 -0.23 24.50
N LYS A 30 19.03 -1.41 24.80
CA LYS A 30 19.17 -2.61 23.94
C LYS A 30 18.36 -2.47 22.65
N PRO A 31 18.79 -3.09 21.55
CA PRO A 31 18.00 -3.13 20.33
C PRO A 31 16.67 -3.85 20.58
N VAL A 32 15.59 -3.32 20.01
CA VAL A 32 14.30 -4.01 19.95
C VAL A 32 14.39 -5.12 18.90
N TYR A 33 13.87 -6.31 19.18
CA TYR A 33 13.83 -7.36 18.16
C TYR A 33 12.87 -6.95 17.04
N THR A 34 13.21 -7.23 15.78
CA THR A 34 12.37 -6.88 14.62
C THR A 34 10.94 -7.40 14.76
N SER A 35 10.75 -8.58 15.37
CA SER A 35 9.43 -9.16 15.64
C SER A 35 8.55 -8.31 16.57
N GLU A 36 9.10 -7.42 17.39
CA GLU A 36 8.34 -6.58 18.32
C GLU A 36 7.73 -5.36 17.63
N PHE A 37 8.32 -4.84 16.54
CA PHE A 37 7.82 -3.70 15.78
C PHE A 37 7.36 -4.06 14.35
N PHE A 38 7.47 -5.34 13.97
CA PHE A 38 7.02 -5.81 12.67
C PHE A 38 5.51 -5.60 12.49
N GLY A 39 5.13 -4.88 11.44
CA GLY A 39 3.74 -4.55 11.16
C GLY A 39 3.13 -3.58 12.19
N GLU A 40 3.92 -2.80 12.94
CA GLU A 40 3.39 -1.85 13.93
C GLU A 40 2.47 -0.78 13.32
N ASN A 41 2.69 -0.46 12.04
CA ASN A 41 1.91 0.50 11.26
C ASN A 41 0.80 -0.18 10.45
N VAL A 42 0.44 -1.43 10.73
CA VAL A 42 -0.59 -2.18 10.02
C VAL A 42 -1.76 -2.53 10.94
N PHE A 43 -2.97 -2.31 10.46
CA PHE A 43 -4.21 -2.64 11.15
C PHE A 43 -4.59 -4.11 10.89
N HIS A 44 -3.96 -5.04 11.62
CA HIS A 44 -4.15 -6.48 11.42
C HIS A 44 -5.49 -7.00 11.96
N LEU A 45 -5.77 -8.26 11.62
CA LEU A 45 -6.92 -9.01 12.13
C LEU A 45 -6.99 -9.07 13.66
N GLN A 46 -5.85 -8.98 14.36
CA GLN A 46 -5.82 -8.96 15.81
C GLN A 46 -6.40 -7.65 16.38
N GLN A 47 -6.12 -6.52 15.74
CA GLN A 47 -6.66 -5.21 16.09
C GLN A 47 -8.16 -5.18 15.80
N ILE A 48 -8.59 -5.71 14.65
CA ILE A 48 -10.02 -5.87 14.31
C ILE A 48 -10.72 -6.75 15.36
N ALA A 49 -10.12 -7.87 15.77
CA ALA A 49 -10.68 -8.76 16.78
C ALA A 49 -10.84 -8.10 18.16
N LYS A 50 -9.93 -7.19 18.52
CA LYS A 50 -10.00 -6.44 19.78
C LYS A 50 -11.06 -5.34 19.74
N ALA A 51 -11.30 -4.75 18.57
CA ALA A 51 -12.22 -3.63 18.41
C ALA A 51 -13.68 -4.06 18.17
N LEU A 52 -13.90 -5.22 17.55
CA LEU A 52 -15.24 -5.70 17.20
C LEU A 52 -15.82 -6.66 18.24
N PRO A 53 -17.15 -6.63 18.47
CA PRO A 53 -17.84 -7.70 19.18
C PRO A 53 -17.62 -9.07 18.51
N LYS A 54 -17.57 -10.15 19.31
CA LYS A 54 -17.35 -11.52 18.81
C LYS A 54 -18.22 -11.91 17.60
N PRO A 55 -19.54 -11.60 17.58
CA PRO A 55 -20.37 -11.93 16.41
C PRO A 55 -19.99 -11.16 15.15
N ALA A 56 -19.68 -9.87 15.26
CA ALA A 56 -19.26 -9.03 14.13
C ALA A 56 -17.90 -9.49 13.58
N TYR A 57 -16.95 -9.81 14.47
CA TYR A 57 -15.66 -10.36 14.06
C TYR A 57 -15.81 -11.72 13.35
N ALA A 58 -16.67 -12.60 13.86
CA ALA A 58 -16.95 -13.89 13.22
C ALA A 58 -17.63 -13.73 11.85
N SER A 59 -18.51 -12.72 11.69
CA SER A 59 -19.10 -12.34 10.40
C SER A 59 -18.03 -11.87 9.42
N PHE A 60 -17.17 -10.95 9.87
CA PHE A 60 -16.06 -10.43 9.08
C PHE A 60 -15.12 -11.53 8.58
N LEU A 61 -14.75 -12.49 9.44
CA LEU A 61 -13.90 -13.62 9.03
C LEU A 61 -14.55 -14.51 7.97
N LYS A 62 -15.89 -14.65 7.97
CA LYS A 62 -16.61 -15.39 6.92
C LYS A 62 -16.63 -14.60 5.61
N GLN A 63 -16.85 -13.29 5.68
CA GLN A 63 -16.87 -12.39 4.54
C GLN A 63 -15.49 -12.31 3.86
N MET A 64 -14.42 -12.14 4.64
CA MET A 64 -13.03 -12.08 4.14
C MET A 64 -12.61 -13.37 3.41
N ARG A 65 -13.16 -14.53 3.80
CA ARG A 65 -12.93 -15.82 3.12
C ARG A 65 -13.74 -15.99 1.82
N GLY A 66 -14.31 -14.90 1.29
CA GLY A 66 -15.02 -14.88 0.01
C GLY A 66 -16.40 -15.54 0.03
N ARG A 67 -17.02 -15.71 1.22
CA ARG A 67 -18.31 -16.40 1.32
C ARG A 67 -19.52 -15.47 1.24
N GLN A 68 -19.35 -14.18 1.56
CA GLN A 68 -20.45 -13.22 1.68
C GLN A 68 -19.94 -11.78 1.47
N ALA A 69 -20.81 -10.88 0.99
CA ALA A 69 -20.53 -9.44 0.93
C ALA A 69 -20.38 -8.86 2.34
N LEU A 70 -19.51 -7.85 2.49
CA LEU A 70 -19.34 -7.11 3.73
C LEU A 70 -20.63 -6.33 4.02
N ASP A 71 -21.25 -6.60 5.17
CA ASP A 71 -22.46 -5.90 5.59
C ASP A 71 -22.12 -4.52 6.18
N LYS A 72 -23.07 -3.59 6.06
CA LYS A 72 -22.88 -2.20 6.49
C LYS A 72 -22.58 -2.08 7.99
N GLY A 73 -23.21 -2.90 8.83
CA GLY A 73 -22.99 -2.84 10.29
C GLY A 73 -21.56 -3.21 10.66
N THR A 74 -21.04 -4.30 10.08
CA THR A 74 -19.64 -4.72 10.24
C THR A 74 -18.69 -3.67 9.65
N ALA A 75 -19.00 -3.10 8.48
CA ALA A 75 -18.20 -2.04 7.85
C ALA A 75 -18.12 -0.78 8.72
N ASP A 76 -19.25 -0.29 9.27
CA ASP A 76 -19.30 0.88 10.13
C ASP A 76 -18.50 0.65 11.42
N ALA A 77 -18.57 -0.55 11.99
CA ALA A 77 -17.80 -0.89 13.19
C ALA A 77 -16.29 -0.93 12.91
N ILE A 78 -15.87 -1.47 11.76
CA ILE A 78 -14.46 -1.47 11.33
C ILE A 78 -13.99 -0.05 11.04
N ALA A 79 -14.78 0.76 10.33
CA ALA A 79 -14.47 2.14 10.01
C ALA A 79 -14.25 2.96 11.29
N HIS A 80 -15.14 2.83 12.27
CA HIS A 80 -14.98 3.49 13.56
C HIS A 80 -13.68 3.07 14.27
N ALA A 81 -13.40 1.77 14.31
CA ALA A 81 -12.21 1.22 14.96
C ALA A 81 -10.90 1.69 14.30
N VAL A 82 -10.82 1.61 12.97
CA VAL A 82 -9.61 2.00 12.24
C VAL A 82 -9.39 3.50 12.28
N ARG A 83 -10.45 4.32 12.27
CA ARG A 83 -10.34 5.77 12.44
C ARG A 83 -9.66 6.12 13.76
N ILE A 84 -10.14 5.55 14.87
CA ILE A 84 -9.54 5.80 16.20
C ILE A 84 -8.09 5.33 16.22
N TRP A 85 -7.85 4.07 15.81
CA TRP A 85 -6.50 3.50 15.75
C TRP A 85 -5.53 4.37 14.95
N ALA A 86 -6.02 4.95 13.85
CA ALA A 86 -5.25 5.77 12.95
C ALA A 86 -4.97 7.17 13.50
N MET A 87 -6.01 7.84 14.01
CA MET A 87 -5.89 9.17 14.59
C MET A 87 -5.04 9.19 15.87
N ASP A 88 -5.11 8.14 16.69
CA ASP A 88 -4.22 7.94 17.85
C ASP A 88 -2.73 7.85 17.44
N ARG A 89 -2.47 7.56 16.16
CA ARG A 89 -1.13 7.50 15.54
C ARG A 89 -0.81 8.76 14.71
N GLY A 90 -1.57 9.83 14.90
CA GLY A 90 -1.35 11.11 14.21
C GLY A 90 -1.87 11.16 12.78
N ALA A 91 -2.70 10.20 12.36
CA ALA A 91 -3.32 10.27 11.04
C ALA A 91 -4.37 11.38 10.99
N THR A 92 -4.23 12.27 10.02
CA THR A 92 -5.18 13.38 9.79
C THR A 92 -6.02 13.16 8.53
N HIS A 93 -5.54 12.30 7.64
CA HIS A 93 -6.19 11.96 6.37
C HIS A 93 -6.26 10.44 6.21
N PHE A 94 -7.10 10.01 5.27
CA PHE A 94 -7.12 8.66 4.73
C PHE A 94 -7.08 8.71 3.20
N THR A 95 -6.73 7.59 2.58
CA THR A 95 -6.69 7.44 1.13
C THR A 95 -7.12 6.04 0.73
N HIS A 96 -7.92 5.95 -0.33
CA HIS A 96 -8.11 4.69 -1.04
C HIS A 96 -6.92 4.48 -1.96
N TRP A 97 -6.06 3.53 -1.60
CA TRP A 97 -4.83 3.23 -2.32
C TRP A 97 -5.07 2.06 -3.27
N PHE A 98 -4.87 2.29 -4.56
CA PHE A 98 -5.10 1.29 -5.60
C PHE A 98 -4.14 1.47 -6.78
N GLN A 99 -4.06 0.47 -7.65
CA GLN A 99 -3.20 0.49 -8.84
C GLN A 99 -4.05 0.40 -10.12
N PRO A 100 -4.41 1.54 -10.73
CA PRO A 100 -5.09 1.55 -12.03
C PRO A 100 -4.20 0.93 -13.13
N GLN A 101 -4.82 0.55 -14.25
CA GLN A 101 -4.14 0.00 -15.44
C GLN A 101 -3.20 1.00 -16.15
N THR A 102 -2.92 2.16 -15.56
CA THR A 102 -1.93 3.14 -16.04
C THR A 102 -0.50 2.82 -15.59
N GLY A 103 -0.31 1.76 -14.79
CA GLY A 103 1.00 1.29 -14.36
C GLY A 103 1.60 2.01 -13.14
N THR A 104 0.87 2.93 -12.53
CA THR A 104 1.28 3.66 -11.32
C THR A 104 0.21 3.53 -10.24
N THR A 105 0.58 3.68 -8.97
CA THR A 105 -0.39 3.77 -7.87
C THR A 105 -1.16 5.09 -7.93
N ALA A 106 -2.41 5.05 -7.50
CA ALA A 106 -3.25 6.21 -7.32
C ALA A 106 -3.64 6.35 -5.85
N GLU A 107 -3.62 7.59 -5.37
CA GLU A 107 -4.02 7.96 -4.02
C GLU A 107 -4.65 9.35 -4.05
N LYS A 108 -5.68 9.55 -3.23
CA LYS A 108 -6.31 10.84 -2.96
C LYS A 108 -6.49 10.95 -1.46
N HIS A 109 -5.97 12.02 -0.87
CA HIS A 109 -5.98 12.20 0.58
C HIS A 109 -7.20 13.01 0.99
N ASP A 110 -8.15 12.33 1.63
CA ASP A 110 -9.35 12.92 2.19
C ASP A 110 -9.16 13.09 3.72
N ALA A 111 -9.57 14.24 4.26
CA ALA A 111 -9.44 14.51 5.68
C ALA A 111 -10.47 13.70 6.49
N PHE A 112 -10.12 13.30 7.71
CA PHE A 112 -11.12 12.77 8.66
C PHE A 112 -12.11 13.85 9.12
N LEU A 113 -11.73 15.11 9.04
CA LEU A 113 -12.56 16.25 9.44
C LEU A 113 -13.81 16.35 8.55
N SER A 114 -14.98 16.38 9.19
CA SER A 114 -16.28 16.60 8.58
C SER A 114 -17.06 17.65 9.37
N LEU A 115 -17.97 18.36 8.70
CA LEU A 115 -18.82 19.36 9.33
C LEU A 115 -20.23 18.82 9.47
N LYS A 116 -20.74 18.77 10.70
CA LYS A 116 -22.12 18.38 11.00
C LYS A 116 -22.93 19.62 11.32
N SER A 117 -23.87 19.93 10.45
CA SER A 117 -24.89 20.94 10.70
C SER A 117 -26.05 20.33 11.50
N SER A 118 -26.44 20.99 12.58
CA SER A 118 -27.64 20.70 13.35
C SER A 118 -28.52 21.94 13.43
N PHE A 119 -29.79 21.79 13.07
CA PHE A 119 -30.78 22.84 13.18
C PHE A 119 -31.43 22.78 14.56
N SER A 120 -31.19 23.81 15.37
CA SER A 120 -31.86 24.02 16.65
C SER A 120 -32.86 25.17 16.53
N ALA A 121 -33.73 25.34 17.54
CA ALA A 121 -34.67 26.46 17.60
C ALA A 121 -33.97 27.84 17.56
N ASN A 122 -32.66 27.88 17.84
CA ASN A 122 -31.83 29.08 17.86
C ASN A 122 -31.04 29.32 16.56
N GLY A 123 -31.23 28.49 15.52
CA GLY A 123 -30.55 28.61 14.24
C GLY A 123 -29.75 27.36 13.84
N GLU A 124 -28.98 27.50 12.76
CA GLU A 124 -28.06 26.46 12.28
C GLU A 124 -26.75 26.49 13.08
N GLU A 125 -26.42 25.38 13.73
CA GLU A 125 -25.15 25.19 14.43
C GLU A 125 -24.28 24.21 13.64
N VAL A 126 -23.07 24.63 13.25
CA VAL A 126 -22.11 23.80 12.52
C VAL A 126 -21.01 23.35 13.47
N THR A 127 -20.91 22.04 13.67
CA THR A 127 -19.90 21.43 14.54
C THR A 127 -18.90 20.63 13.73
N ALA A 128 -17.61 20.80 14.03
CA ALA A 128 -16.55 19.97 13.47
C ALA A 128 -16.53 18.61 14.18
N ILE A 129 -16.54 17.54 13.40
CA ILE A 129 -16.41 16.17 13.89
C ILE A 129 -15.41 15.40 13.03
N ASP A 130 -14.68 14.47 13.63
CA ASP A 130 -13.91 13.52 12.86
C ASP A 130 -14.81 12.36 12.45
N ALA A 131 -14.94 12.08 11.16
CA ALA A 131 -15.86 11.08 10.62
C ALA A 131 -15.14 10.18 9.61
N PHE A 132 -15.38 8.87 9.76
CA PHE A 132 -15.01 7.86 8.78
C PHE A 132 -16.06 6.75 8.87
N SER A 133 -16.79 6.51 7.80
CA SER A 133 -17.96 5.63 7.79
C SER A 133 -17.71 4.35 7.02
N GLY A 134 -18.48 3.30 7.31
CA GLY A 134 -18.42 2.04 6.59
C GLY A 134 -18.78 2.19 5.11
N THR A 135 -19.55 3.22 4.74
CA THR A 135 -19.81 3.55 3.34
C THR A 135 -18.51 3.80 2.57
N GLN A 136 -17.52 4.49 3.18
CA GLN A 136 -16.22 4.72 2.54
C GLN A 136 -15.48 3.39 2.29
N LEU A 137 -15.65 2.39 3.15
CA LEU A 137 -15.05 1.06 2.96
C LEU A 137 -15.78 0.23 1.89
N LEU A 138 -17.10 0.33 1.83
CA LEU A 138 -17.92 -0.46 0.91
C LEU A 138 -17.88 0.07 -0.52
N GLN A 139 -18.00 1.38 -0.68
CA GLN A 139 -18.02 2.04 -1.98
C GLN A 139 -17.69 3.53 -1.77
N ALA A 140 -16.46 3.89 -2.06
CA ALA A 140 -16.00 5.26 -2.12
C ALA A 140 -15.96 5.76 -3.58
N GLU A 141 -16.14 7.06 -3.76
CA GLU A 141 -15.90 7.74 -5.03
C GLU A 141 -14.49 8.33 -5.00
N PRO A 142 -13.47 7.66 -5.57
CA PRO A 142 -12.25 8.35 -5.92
C PRO A 142 -12.67 9.40 -6.94
N ASP A 143 -12.31 10.66 -6.76
CA ASP A 143 -12.57 11.71 -7.74
C ASP A 143 -11.75 11.43 -9.02
N ALA A 144 -12.24 10.46 -9.80
CA ALA A 144 -11.59 9.79 -10.90
C ALA A 144 -11.83 10.50 -12.23
N SER A 145 -12.47 11.67 -12.18
CA SER A 145 -12.72 12.56 -13.33
C SER A 145 -11.43 12.92 -14.09
N SER A 146 -10.29 12.85 -13.41
CA SER A 146 -8.96 13.20 -13.92
C SER A 146 -8.22 12.05 -14.60
N PHE A 147 -8.71 10.80 -14.53
CA PHE A 147 -8.02 9.69 -15.22
C PHE A 147 -8.21 9.79 -16.74
N PRO A 148 -7.18 9.52 -17.55
CA PRO A 148 -7.27 9.62 -18.99
C PRO A 148 -8.37 8.70 -19.54
N SER A 149 -9.44 9.28 -20.10
CA SER A 149 -10.57 8.53 -20.67
C SER A 149 -10.42 8.26 -22.18
N GLY A 150 -9.29 8.66 -22.78
CA GLY A 150 -9.06 8.54 -24.22
C GLY A 150 -10.02 9.38 -25.08
N GLY A 151 -10.72 10.37 -24.51
CA GLY A 151 -11.66 11.24 -25.24
C GLY A 151 -12.97 10.56 -25.66
N MET A 152 -13.22 9.31 -25.26
CA MET A 152 -14.40 8.53 -25.67
C MET A 152 -15.54 8.53 -24.64
N ARG A 153 -15.44 9.29 -23.53
CA ARG A 153 -16.44 9.28 -22.45
C ARG A 153 -16.82 10.69 -22.02
N THR A 154 -18.10 10.91 -21.74
CA THR A 154 -18.56 12.12 -21.04
C THR A 154 -18.09 12.10 -19.59
N THR A 155 -17.73 13.25 -19.02
CA THR A 155 -17.13 13.36 -17.67
C THR A 155 -18.01 12.80 -16.54
N PHE A 156 -19.33 12.72 -16.74
CA PHE A 156 -20.26 12.12 -15.78
C PHE A 156 -20.21 10.57 -15.76
N GLU A 157 -19.88 9.94 -16.89
CA GLU A 157 -19.77 8.48 -17.04
C GLU A 157 -18.34 7.96 -16.74
N ALA A 158 -17.39 8.86 -16.48
CA ALA A 158 -16.04 8.54 -16.02
C ALA A 158 -15.98 8.19 -14.52
N ARG A 159 -17.13 8.03 -13.86
CA ARG A 159 -17.23 7.61 -12.46
C ARG A 159 -16.71 6.18 -12.31
N GLY A 160 -15.66 6.04 -11.52
CA GLY A 160 -15.25 4.75 -10.96
C GLY A 160 -15.43 4.77 -9.46
N TYR A 161 -15.46 3.59 -8.86
CA TYR A 161 -15.65 3.41 -7.43
C TYR A 161 -14.47 2.63 -6.85
N THR A 162 -14.05 3.01 -5.65
CA THR A 162 -13.12 2.24 -4.84
C THR A 162 -13.86 1.39 -3.83
N VAL A 163 -13.45 0.14 -3.71
CA VAL A 163 -13.98 -0.80 -2.72
C VAL A 163 -12.80 -1.36 -1.94
N TRP A 164 -12.88 -1.36 -0.61
CA TRP A 164 -11.81 -1.91 0.22
C TRP A 164 -11.58 -3.39 -0.08
N ASP A 165 -10.33 -3.75 -0.39
CA ASP A 165 -9.90 -5.14 -0.46
C ASP A 165 -9.61 -5.69 0.94
N THR A 166 -10.58 -6.40 1.50
CA THR A 166 -10.46 -7.03 2.83
C THR A 166 -9.35 -8.08 2.95
N THR A 167 -8.77 -8.54 1.84
CA THR A 167 -7.62 -9.47 1.86
C THR A 167 -6.30 -8.76 2.15
N SER A 168 -6.26 -7.44 1.99
CA SER A 168 -5.10 -6.61 2.23
C SER A 168 -5.37 -5.71 3.46
N PRO A 169 -4.53 -5.75 4.51
CA PRO A 169 -4.77 -4.95 5.71
C PRO A 169 -4.54 -3.46 5.44
N MET A 170 -5.30 -2.61 6.11
CA MET A 170 -5.06 -1.17 6.10
C MET A 170 -3.76 -0.86 6.86
N PHE A 171 -3.09 0.22 6.49
CA PHE A 171 -1.83 0.62 7.12
C PHE A 171 -1.73 2.14 7.25
N ILE A 172 -0.83 2.60 8.10
CA ILE A 172 -0.48 4.01 8.21
C ILE A 172 0.89 4.24 7.60
N GLN A 173 1.02 5.39 6.95
CA GLN A 173 2.30 5.90 6.53
C GLN A 173 2.47 7.32 7.07
N GLU A 174 3.68 7.62 7.56
CA GLU A 174 4.05 8.97 7.96
C GLU A 174 4.10 9.88 6.73
N GLY A 175 3.37 10.99 6.81
CA GLY A 175 3.36 12.06 5.85
C GLY A 175 4.37 13.16 6.18
N PRO A 176 4.50 14.16 5.31
CA PRO A 176 5.33 15.33 5.60
C PRO A 176 4.79 16.08 6.83
N HIS A 177 5.67 16.86 7.45
CA HIS A 177 5.33 17.74 8.58
C HIS A 177 4.77 17.03 9.83
N GLY A 178 5.13 15.76 10.05
CA GLY A 178 4.69 15.01 11.23
C GLY A 178 3.21 14.63 11.20
N THR A 179 2.59 14.64 10.02
CA THR A 179 1.25 14.08 9.80
C THR A 179 1.35 12.60 9.46
N SER A 180 0.23 11.89 9.52
CA SER A 180 0.12 10.53 8.98
C SER A 180 -1.12 10.39 8.11
N VAL A 181 -1.13 9.39 7.25
CA VAL A 181 -2.27 9.06 6.38
C VAL A 181 -2.62 7.58 6.56
N LEU A 182 -3.91 7.29 6.71
CA LEU A 182 -4.44 5.93 6.68
C LEU A 182 -4.61 5.47 5.23
N TYR A 183 -3.91 4.42 4.84
CA TYR A 183 -4.01 3.78 3.55
C TYR A 183 -5.00 2.62 3.59
N ILE A 184 -6.00 2.66 2.71
CA ILE A 184 -7.03 1.64 2.56
C ILE A 184 -6.81 0.95 1.22
N PRO A 185 -6.19 -0.25 1.18
CA PRO A 185 -5.99 -0.99 -0.05
C PRO A 185 -7.33 -1.25 -0.74
N SER A 186 -7.49 -0.75 -1.96
CA SER A 186 -8.78 -0.76 -2.62
C SER A 186 -8.66 -1.34 -4.03
N VAL A 187 -9.77 -1.89 -4.52
CA VAL A 187 -9.94 -2.16 -5.95
C VAL A 187 -10.64 -0.98 -6.61
N PHE A 188 -10.39 -0.77 -7.90
CA PHE A 188 -11.02 0.30 -8.68
C PHE A 188 -11.85 -0.25 -9.84
N ILE A 189 -13.15 0.04 -9.80
CA ILE A 189 -14.14 -0.51 -10.74
C ILE A 189 -14.91 0.60 -11.45
N SER A 190 -15.33 0.35 -12.69
CA SER A 190 -16.19 1.28 -13.43
C SER A 190 -17.62 1.27 -12.88
N TYR A 191 -18.41 2.28 -13.25
CA TYR A 191 -19.86 2.28 -13.00
C TYR A 191 -20.58 1.01 -13.51
N ASN A 192 -20.10 0.43 -14.61
CA ASN A 192 -20.67 -0.80 -15.20
C ASN A 192 -20.11 -2.09 -14.56
N GLY A 193 -19.21 -1.99 -13.59
CA GLY A 193 -18.56 -3.13 -12.93
C GLY A 193 -17.33 -3.68 -13.65
N ASP A 194 -16.79 -2.95 -14.63
CA ASP A 194 -15.54 -3.32 -15.28
C ASP A 194 -14.36 -3.08 -14.34
N ALA A 195 -13.36 -3.96 -14.38
CA ALA A 195 -12.11 -3.77 -13.65
C ALA A 195 -11.28 -2.68 -14.33
N LEU A 196 -10.95 -1.61 -13.59
CA LEU A 196 -10.09 -0.52 -14.04
C LEU A 196 -8.72 -0.54 -13.35
N ASP A 197 -8.43 -1.61 -12.61
CA ASP A 197 -7.21 -1.83 -11.84
C ASP A 197 -6.57 -3.19 -12.14
N GLU A 198 -5.34 -3.33 -11.64
CA GLU A 198 -4.59 -4.59 -11.69
C GLU A 198 -5.04 -5.57 -10.60
N LYS A 199 -5.46 -5.05 -9.43
CA LYS A 199 -5.79 -5.87 -8.27
C LYS A 199 -7.03 -6.73 -8.51
N THR A 200 -8.10 -6.22 -9.11
CA THR A 200 -9.28 -7.03 -9.45
C THR A 200 -8.92 -8.17 -10.40
N VAL A 201 -8.07 -7.90 -11.40
CA VAL A 201 -7.62 -8.91 -12.37
C VAL A 201 -6.83 -10.02 -11.66
N LEU A 202 -5.91 -9.66 -10.77
CA LEU A 202 -5.15 -10.61 -9.95
C LEU A 202 -6.04 -11.46 -9.05
N LEU A 203 -7.02 -10.86 -8.37
CA LEU A 203 -7.96 -11.58 -7.51
C LEU A 203 -8.82 -12.57 -8.30
N ARG A 204 -9.34 -12.17 -9.46
CA ARG A 204 -10.10 -13.05 -10.37
C ARG A 204 -9.25 -14.21 -10.89
N SER A 205 -8.01 -13.94 -11.30
CA SER A 205 -7.06 -14.96 -11.76
C SER A 205 -6.75 -15.98 -10.65
N THR A 206 -6.46 -15.49 -9.44
CA THR A 206 -6.19 -16.35 -8.28
C THR A 206 -7.39 -17.23 -7.94
N SER A 207 -8.60 -16.69 -7.98
CA SER A 207 -9.84 -17.45 -7.76
C SER A 207 -10.05 -18.53 -8.82
N ALA A 208 -9.83 -18.21 -10.10
CA ALA A 208 -9.95 -19.16 -11.20
C ALA A 208 -8.96 -20.33 -11.07
N ILE A 209 -7.68 -20.02 -10.77
CA ILE A 209 -6.65 -21.03 -10.53
C ILE A 209 -7.03 -21.90 -9.31
N GLY A 210 -7.43 -21.26 -8.20
CA GLY A 210 -7.82 -21.97 -6.98
C GLY A 210 -8.95 -22.97 -7.20
N LYS A 211 -9.98 -22.58 -7.97
CA LYS A 211 -11.10 -23.45 -8.34
C LYS A 211 -10.62 -24.65 -9.15
N SER A 212 -9.90 -24.42 -10.25
CA SER A 212 -9.41 -25.48 -11.13
C SER A 212 -8.46 -26.45 -10.40
N CYS A 213 -7.60 -25.94 -9.52
CA CYS A 213 -6.73 -26.76 -8.68
C CYS A 213 -7.53 -27.64 -7.70
N CYS A 214 -8.58 -27.09 -7.07
CA CYS A 214 -9.44 -27.88 -6.19
C CYS A 214 -10.16 -29.00 -6.96
N GLU A 215 -10.69 -28.71 -8.15
CA GLU A 215 -11.34 -29.71 -9.02
C GLU A 215 -10.38 -30.84 -9.40
N LEU A 216 -9.16 -30.49 -9.83
CA LEU A 216 -8.13 -31.47 -10.17
C LEU A 216 -7.74 -32.33 -8.96
N LEU A 217 -7.52 -31.73 -7.80
CA LEU A 217 -7.14 -32.47 -6.58
C LEU A 217 -8.25 -33.44 -6.15
N ASN A 218 -9.51 -33.07 -6.30
CA ASN A 218 -10.65 -33.94 -6.01
C ASN A 218 -10.78 -35.11 -7.01
N LEU A 219 -10.24 -34.98 -8.23
CA LEU A 219 -10.14 -36.09 -9.19
C LEU A 219 -8.99 -37.04 -8.87
N ILE A 220 -7.85 -36.50 -8.40
CA ILE A 220 -6.65 -37.28 -8.07
C ILE A 220 -6.86 -38.11 -6.79
N ASP A 221 -7.52 -37.54 -5.78
CA ASP A 221 -7.83 -38.21 -4.50
C ASP A 221 -9.35 -38.10 -4.23
N PRO A 222 -10.16 -38.96 -4.87
CA PRO A 222 -11.61 -38.89 -4.76
C PRO A 222 -12.08 -39.31 -3.36
N VAL A 223 -13.06 -38.58 -2.83
CA VAL A 223 -13.73 -38.90 -1.57
C VAL A 223 -15.01 -39.72 -1.80
N PRO A 224 -15.44 -40.56 -0.83
CA PRO A 224 -16.71 -41.28 -0.92
C PRO A 224 -17.89 -40.34 -1.19
N VAL A 225 -18.89 -40.84 -1.91
CA VAL A 225 -20.11 -40.09 -2.22
C VAL A 225 -20.78 -39.61 -0.93
N GLY A 226 -20.98 -38.29 -0.80
CA GLY A 226 -21.55 -37.65 0.39
C GLY A 226 -20.52 -37.14 1.41
N ALA A 227 -19.23 -37.43 1.23
CA ALA A 227 -18.16 -36.86 2.05
C ALA A 227 -17.76 -35.46 1.56
N GLN A 228 -17.26 -34.63 2.48
CA GLN A 228 -16.70 -33.31 2.13
C GLN A 228 -15.39 -33.47 1.34
N PRO A 229 -15.11 -32.59 0.36
CA PRO A 229 -13.83 -32.57 -0.33
C PRO A 229 -12.65 -32.48 0.65
N ARG A 230 -11.58 -33.24 0.43
CA ARG A 230 -10.35 -33.13 1.25
C ARG A 230 -9.73 -31.74 1.14
N THR A 231 -9.72 -31.21 -0.08
CA THR A 231 -9.21 -29.88 -0.39
C THR A 231 -10.38 -28.96 -0.72
N SER A 232 -10.55 -27.92 0.10
CA SER A 232 -11.59 -26.90 -0.10
C SER A 232 -11.03 -25.55 -0.59
N HIS A 233 -9.72 -25.37 -0.54
CA HIS A 233 -9.07 -24.14 -0.97
C HIS A 233 -7.60 -24.38 -1.32
N VAL A 234 -7.10 -23.67 -2.33
CA VAL A 234 -5.70 -23.66 -2.76
C VAL A 234 -5.24 -22.21 -2.80
N PHE A 235 -4.10 -21.91 -2.17
CA PHE A 235 -3.52 -20.58 -2.13
C PHE A 235 -2.34 -20.48 -3.11
N THR A 236 -2.25 -19.36 -3.81
CA THR A 236 -1.07 -19.02 -4.62
C THR A 236 -0.11 -18.19 -3.79
N THR A 237 1.17 -18.55 -3.78
CA THR A 237 2.23 -17.78 -3.14
C THR A 237 3.07 -17.06 -4.19
N LEU A 238 3.53 -15.83 -3.88
CA LEU A 238 4.39 -15.05 -4.75
C LEU A 238 5.59 -14.52 -3.95
N GLY A 239 6.80 -14.82 -4.42
CA GLY A 239 8.05 -14.24 -3.89
C GLY A 239 8.70 -13.41 -4.99
N THR A 240 8.62 -12.09 -4.86
CA THR A 240 9.19 -11.15 -5.83
C THR A 240 10.62 -10.76 -5.46
N GLU A 241 11.49 -10.69 -6.47
CA GLU A 241 12.83 -10.12 -6.35
C GLU A 241 12.84 -8.76 -7.04
N GLN A 242 13.16 -7.69 -6.28
CA GLN A 242 13.10 -6.33 -6.79
C GLN A 242 14.51 -5.74 -6.95
N GLU A 243 14.90 -5.50 -8.20
CA GLU A 243 16.13 -4.79 -8.53
C GLU A 243 15.89 -3.29 -8.72
N TYR A 244 16.90 -2.48 -8.42
CA TYR A 244 16.84 -1.03 -8.58
C TYR A 244 18.24 -0.41 -8.68
N PHE A 245 18.29 0.80 -9.24
CA PHE A 245 19.49 1.64 -9.25
C PHE A 245 19.32 2.82 -8.30
N LEU A 246 20.39 3.21 -7.61
CA LEU A 246 20.44 4.43 -6.82
C LEU A 246 21.39 5.44 -7.47
N VAL A 247 20.89 6.65 -7.68
CA VAL A 247 21.67 7.79 -8.19
C VAL A 247 21.52 8.94 -7.21
N ASP A 248 22.62 9.61 -6.88
CA ASP A 248 22.54 10.79 -6.04
C ASP A 248 21.62 11.86 -6.65
N ARG A 249 20.75 12.45 -5.81
CA ARG A 249 19.71 13.40 -6.25
C ARG A 249 20.28 14.61 -7.00
N SER A 250 21.46 15.09 -6.64
CA SER A 250 22.09 16.24 -7.32
C SER A 250 22.56 15.85 -8.72
N LEU A 251 23.18 14.68 -8.88
CA LEU A 251 23.60 14.13 -10.17
C LEU A 251 22.42 13.78 -11.07
N TYR A 252 21.38 13.15 -10.50
CA TYR A 252 20.11 12.91 -11.19
C TYR A 252 19.48 14.23 -11.66
N SER A 253 19.58 15.29 -10.84
CA SER A 253 19.04 16.60 -11.20
C SER A 253 19.66 17.20 -12.46
N LEU A 254 20.93 16.88 -12.72
CA LEU A 254 21.69 17.31 -13.89
C LEU A 254 21.47 16.43 -15.13
N ARG A 255 20.62 15.41 -15.06
CA ARG A 255 20.31 14.48 -16.16
C ARG A 255 18.83 14.54 -16.54
N PRO A 256 18.41 15.52 -17.36
CA PRO A 256 17.03 15.62 -17.84
C PRO A 256 16.55 14.36 -18.56
N ASP A 257 17.45 13.67 -19.27
CA ASP A 257 17.15 12.42 -19.96
C ASP A 257 16.75 11.30 -18.98
N LEU A 258 17.48 11.14 -17.87
CA LEU A 258 17.07 10.21 -16.80
C LEU A 258 15.73 10.60 -16.19
N LYS A 259 15.49 11.90 -15.96
CA LYS A 259 14.24 12.40 -15.37
C LYS A 259 13.02 12.11 -16.22
N HIS A 260 13.12 12.32 -17.52
CA HIS A 260 11.98 12.24 -18.42
C HIS A 260 11.78 10.85 -19.01
N THR A 261 12.85 10.07 -19.16
CA THR A 261 12.79 8.77 -19.85
C THR A 261 13.06 7.57 -18.94
N GLY A 262 13.43 7.80 -17.68
CA GLY A 262 13.82 6.73 -16.74
C GLY A 262 15.14 6.04 -17.08
N ARG A 263 15.83 6.46 -18.14
CA ARG A 263 17.10 5.91 -18.60
C ARG A 263 18.01 7.00 -19.19
N THR A 264 19.31 6.72 -19.29
CA THR A 264 20.23 7.62 -19.97
C THR A 264 20.04 7.50 -21.48
N LEU A 265 19.85 8.63 -22.19
CA LEU A 265 19.76 8.64 -23.65
C LEU A 265 21.13 8.76 -24.32
N ILE A 266 22.06 9.43 -23.63
CA ILE A 266 23.44 9.63 -24.08
C ILE A 266 24.40 9.37 -22.92
N GLY A 267 25.61 8.93 -23.25
CA GLY A 267 26.66 8.68 -22.26
C GLY A 267 27.62 7.61 -22.73
N ASN A 268 28.87 7.71 -22.30
CA ASN A 268 29.82 6.63 -22.48
C ASN A 268 29.51 5.49 -21.48
N LEU A 269 29.94 4.27 -21.83
CA LEU A 269 29.82 3.14 -20.90
C LEU A 269 30.58 3.44 -19.61
N PRO A 270 30.03 3.06 -18.44
CA PRO A 270 30.72 3.25 -17.18
C PRO A 270 31.99 2.38 -17.16
N PRO A 271 33.08 2.84 -16.49
CA PRO A 271 34.31 2.05 -16.36
C PRO A 271 34.10 0.69 -15.69
N LYS A 272 33.05 0.59 -14.85
CA LYS A 272 32.57 -0.65 -14.26
C LYS A 272 31.17 -0.90 -14.79
N HIS A 273 31.04 -1.84 -15.72
CA HIS A 273 29.75 -2.26 -16.27
C HIS A 273 29.40 -3.66 -15.77
N GLN A 274 28.15 -4.05 -15.98
CA GLN A 274 27.63 -5.34 -15.53
C GLN A 274 28.37 -6.55 -16.10
N GLN A 275 29.04 -6.46 -17.25
CA GLN A 275 29.70 -7.64 -17.87
C GLN A 275 30.95 -8.15 -17.13
N MET A 276 31.49 -7.40 -16.15
CA MET A 276 32.66 -7.86 -15.38
C MET A 276 32.27 -8.64 -14.11
N ASP A 277 30.96 -8.74 -13.78
CA ASP A 277 30.37 -9.47 -12.63
C ASP A 277 30.99 -9.19 -11.24
N ASP A 278 31.94 -8.27 -11.16
CA ASP A 278 32.81 -7.97 -10.03
C ASP A 278 32.14 -7.07 -8.97
N HIS A 279 30.84 -6.82 -9.13
CA HIS A 279 30.00 -6.07 -8.20
C HIS A 279 28.97 -6.92 -7.46
N TYR A 280 28.67 -8.14 -7.93
CA TYR A 280 27.74 -9.03 -7.24
C TYR A 280 28.37 -9.48 -5.91
N PHE A 281 27.71 -9.20 -4.78
CA PHE A 281 28.27 -9.34 -3.41
C PHE A 281 29.52 -8.50 -3.10
N GLY A 282 29.78 -7.45 -3.88
CA GLY A 282 30.82 -6.46 -3.56
C GLY A 282 30.51 -5.63 -2.32
N ARG A 283 31.50 -4.90 -1.79
CA ARG A 283 31.30 -4.01 -0.65
C ARG A 283 30.33 -2.87 -1.01
N ILE A 284 29.20 -2.81 -0.30
CA ILE A 284 28.19 -1.77 -0.50
C ILE A 284 28.68 -0.43 0.10
N PRO A 285 28.61 0.70 -0.64
CA PRO A 285 28.93 2.02 -0.12
C PRO A 285 28.08 2.39 1.10
N SER A 286 28.65 3.07 2.09
CA SER A 286 27.96 3.40 3.36
C SER A 286 26.65 4.17 3.17
N LYS A 287 26.61 5.08 2.20
CA LYS A 287 25.41 5.86 1.86
C LYS A 287 24.29 5.00 1.28
N VAL A 288 24.64 4.04 0.43
CA VAL A 288 23.69 3.07 -0.13
C VAL A 288 23.18 2.17 0.99
N MET A 289 24.07 1.65 1.84
CA MET A 289 23.69 0.83 2.99
C MET A 289 22.74 1.56 3.95
N ALA A 290 22.95 2.86 4.19
CA ALA A 290 22.05 3.67 5.00
C ALA A 290 20.65 3.77 4.37
N THR A 291 20.55 4.01 3.06
CA THR A 291 19.26 4.01 2.34
C THR A 291 18.57 2.65 2.40
N MET A 292 19.30 1.56 2.16
CA MET A 292 18.75 0.20 2.25
C MET A 292 18.27 -0.12 3.67
N SER A 293 19.05 0.26 4.69
CA SER A 293 18.69 0.02 6.10
C SER A 293 17.47 0.82 6.55
N GLU A 294 17.24 2.02 5.98
CA GLU A 294 16.02 2.79 6.21
C GLU A 294 14.82 2.16 5.54
N ALA A 295 14.97 1.77 4.26
CA ALA A 295 13.91 1.10 3.52
C ALA A 295 13.47 -0.19 4.21
N GLU A 296 14.42 -1.02 4.67
CA GLU A 296 14.12 -2.23 5.44
C GLU A 296 13.36 -1.93 6.74
N LEU A 297 13.79 -0.91 7.49
CA LEU A 297 13.13 -0.52 8.73
C LEU A 297 11.66 -0.15 8.48
N GLU A 298 11.39 0.69 7.48
CA GLU A 298 10.03 1.10 7.13
C GLU A 298 9.20 -0.06 6.55
N LEU A 299 9.81 -0.93 5.74
CA LEU A 299 9.15 -2.13 5.22
C LEU A 299 8.75 -3.08 6.36
N PHE A 300 9.61 -3.27 7.37
CA PHE A 300 9.25 -4.07 8.54
C PHE A 300 8.09 -3.45 9.32
N ARG A 301 8.05 -2.13 9.51
CA ARG A 301 6.94 -1.42 10.16
C ARG A 301 5.62 -1.58 9.42
N LEU A 302 5.69 -1.60 8.09
CA LEU A 302 4.56 -1.88 7.19
C LEU A 302 4.24 -3.38 7.03
N GLY A 303 4.93 -4.26 7.78
CA GLY A 303 4.65 -5.70 7.77
C GLY A 303 5.12 -6.42 6.50
N VAL A 304 6.03 -5.81 5.72
CA VAL A 304 6.64 -6.44 4.54
C VAL A 304 7.84 -7.28 4.99
N PRO A 305 7.84 -8.61 4.77
CA PRO A 305 8.87 -9.51 5.28
C PRO A 305 10.08 -9.56 4.36
N VAL A 306 10.82 -8.44 4.23
CA VAL A 306 12.07 -8.40 3.47
C VAL A 306 13.07 -9.38 4.05
N LYS A 307 13.65 -10.22 3.19
CA LYS A 307 14.56 -11.30 3.62
C LYS A 307 16.02 -11.04 3.26
N THR A 308 16.26 -10.48 2.08
CA THR A 308 17.58 -10.29 1.49
C THR A 308 17.67 -8.89 0.91
N ARG A 309 18.87 -8.31 0.94
CA ARG A 309 19.23 -7.02 0.36
C ARG A 309 20.57 -7.13 -0.36
#